data_AF-A0A171C9L6-F1
#
_entry.id   AF-A0A171C9L6-F1
#
_cell.length_a   1.000
_cell.length_b   1.000
_cell.length_c   1.000
_cell.angle_alpha   90.00
_cell.angle_beta   90.00
_cell.angle_gamma   90.00
#
_symmetry.space_group_name_H-M   'P 1'
#
loop_
_entity.id
_entity.type
_entity.pdbx_description
1 polymer ?
#
loop_
_entity_poly.entity_id
_entity_poly.type
_entity_poly.pdbx_seq_one_letter_code
_entity_poly.pdbx_strand_id
1 'polypeptide(L)' 'MELFIRKERPHLGAQLKITDADGTRITCFATNTPSQPVVELELRHRLRARAEDLIRAS' A
#
# COMPACT_ATOMS: atom_id res chain seq x y z
N MET A 1 -0.49 -11.92 12.54
CA MET A 1 -1.00 -11.17 11.38
C MET A 1 -1.10 -9.71 11.77
N GLU A 2 -0.32 -8.86 11.11
CA GLU A 2 -0.30 -7.41 11.30
C GLU A 2 -0.81 -6.71 10.04
N LEU A 3 -1.52 -5.59 10.23
CA LEU A 3 -2.03 -4.74 9.16
C LEU A 3 -1.45 -3.34 9.33
N PHE A 4 -0.72 -2.88 8.32
CA PHE A 4 -0.18 -1.52 8.30
C PHE A 4 -1.01 -0.66 7.36
N ILE A 5 -1.39 0.52 7.83
CA ILE A 5 -2.24 1.47 7.11
C ILE A 5 -1.54 2.82 7.04
N ARG A 6 -1.43 3.37 5.83
CA ARG A 6 -0.96 4.74 5.56
C ARG A 6 -2.14 5.60 5.14
N LYS A 7 -2.37 6.68 5.89
CA LYS A 7 -3.37 7.73 5.59
C LYS A 7 -2.64 8.98 5.13
N GLU A 8 -2.84 9.38 3.87
CA GLU A 8 -2.12 10.49 3.24
C GLU A 8 -3.08 11.43 2.51
N ARG A 9 -2.93 12.74 2.72
CA ARG A 9 -3.76 13.73 2.04
C ARG A 9 -3.47 13.72 0.54
N PRO A 10 -4.46 13.53 -0.34
CA PRO A 10 -4.23 13.59 -1.77
C PRO A 10 -3.86 15.02 -2.21
N HIS A 11 -3.06 15.11 -3.27
CA HIS A 11 -2.87 16.36 -3.99
C HIS A 11 -4.14 16.75 -4.77
N LEU A 12 -4.29 18.04 -5.05
CA LEU A 12 -5.38 18.55 -5.90
C LEU A 12 -5.39 17.83 -7.25
N GLY A 13 -6.57 17.32 -7.64
CA GLY A 13 -6.75 16.59 -8.90
C GLY A 13 -6.37 15.11 -8.86
N ALA A 14 -5.92 14.57 -7.73
CA ALA A 14 -5.65 13.14 -7.60
C ALA A 14 -6.94 12.32 -7.79
N GLN A 15 -6.97 11.48 -8.83
CA GLN A 15 -8.06 10.51 -9.03
C GLN A 15 -7.79 9.28 -8.16
N LEU A 16 -8.55 9.14 -7.08
CA LEU A 16 -8.45 8.01 -6.16
C LEU A 16 -9.56 6.99 -6.43
N LYS A 17 -9.21 5.71 -6.42
CA LYS A 17 -10.18 4.61 -6.51
C LYS A 17 -10.79 4.26 -5.15
N ILE A 18 -10.03 4.46 -4.07
CA ILE A 18 -10.42 4.15 -2.70
C ILE A 18 -10.00 5.32 -1.82
N THR A 19 -10.94 5.78 -0.99
CA THR A 19 -10.77 6.86 -0.02
C THR A 19 -11.44 6.50 1.29
N ASP A 20 -10.96 7.06 2.40
CA ASP A 20 -11.74 7.05 3.64
C ASP A 20 -12.89 8.07 3.60
N ALA A 21 -13.66 8.13 4.69
CA ALA A 21 -14.79 9.05 4.86
C ALA A 21 -14.39 10.54 4.77
N ASP A 22 -13.12 10.85 5.02
CA ASP A 22 -12.58 12.21 4.97
C ASP A 22 -11.97 12.56 3.60
N GLY A 23 -12.07 11.66 2.62
CA GLY A 23 -11.47 11.84 1.30
C GLY A 23 -9.94 11.65 1.26
N THR A 24 -9.38 11.02 2.29
CA THR A 24 -7.94 10.77 2.39
C THR A 24 -7.55 9.51 1.63
N ARG A 25 -6.35 9.49 1.03
CA ARG A 25 -5.82 8.28 0.39
C ARG A 25 -5.44 7.28 1.49
N ILE A 26 -6.02 6.09 1.40
CA ILE A 26 -5.64 4.96 2.25
C ILE A 26 -4.88 3.94 1.42
N THR A 27 -3.72 3.52 1.93
CA THR A 27 -2.95 2.40 1.39
C THR A 27 -2.66 1.43 2.51
N CYS A 28 -2.83 0.13 2.28
CA CYS A 28 -2.62 -0.88 3.32
C CYS A 28 -1.90 -2.11 2.78
N PHE A 29 -1.15 -2.78 3.67
CA PHE A 29 -0.62 -4.10 3.42
C PHE A 29 -0.70 -4.95 4.70
N ALA A 30 -0.99 -6.23 4.53
CA ALA A 30 -1.01 -7.20 5.61
C ALA A 30 0.22 -8.10 5.53
N THR A 31 0.80 -8.43 6.68
CA THR A 31 1.95 -9.33 6.75
C THR A 31 1.90 -10.21 7.99
N ASN A 32 2.47 -11.41 7.89
CA ASN A 32 2.72 -12.29 9.03
C ASN A 32 4.18 -12.25 9.46
N THR A 33 5.02 -11.43 8.82
CA THR A 33 6.45 -11.32 9.13
C THR A 33 6.63 -10.45 10.37
N PRO A 34 7.07 -11.01 11.50
CA PRO A 34 7.22 -10.26 12.74
C PRO A 34 8.52 -9.44 12.76
N SER A 35 8.56 -8.39 13.58
CA SER A 35 9.78 -7.71 14.03
C SER A 35 10.69 -7.15 12.93
N GLN A 36 10.10 -6.48 11.94
CA GLN A 36 10.86 -5.78 10.90
C GLN A 36 10.42 -4.31 10.79
N PRO A 37 11.33 -3.40 10.42
CA PRO A 37 10.97 -2.01 10.20
C PRO A 37 9.85 -1.87 9.16
N VAL A 38 8.83 -1.07 9.48
CA VAL A 38 7.65 -0.87 8.62
C VAL A 38 8.04 -0.44 7.20
N VAL A 39 9.06 0.41 7.07
CA VAL A 39 9.55 0.90 5.78
C VAL A 39 10.11 -0.24 4.92
N GLU A 40 10.79 -1.20 5.52
CA GLU A 40 11.36 -2.34 4.81
C GLU A 40 10.28 -3.32 4.35
N LEU A 41 9.28 -3.55 5.21
CA LEU A 41 8.09 -4.32 4.86
C LEU A 41 7.35 -3.66 3.69
N GLU A 42 7.10 -2.35 3.77
CA GLU A 42 6.44 -1.58 2.72
C GLU A 42 7.16 -1.70 1.37
N LEU A 43 8.49 -1.55 1.37
CA LEU A 43 9.32 -1.71 0.17
C LEU A 43 9.15 -3.10 -0.45
N ARG A 44 9.25 -4.16 0.36
CA ARG A 44 9.11 -5.54 -0.13
C ARG A 44 7.73 -5.81 -0.71
N HIS A 45 6.67 -5.34 -0.05
CA HIS A 45 5.30 -5.47 -0.56
C HIS A 45 5.10 -4.74 -1.89
N ARG A 46 5.65 -3.51 -2.04
CA ARG A 46 5.58 -2.77 -3.30
C ARG A 46 6.33 -3.46 -4.43
N LEU A 47 7.52 -4.03 -4.16
CA LEU A 47 8.27 -4.78 -5.16
C LEU A 47 7.53 -6.04 -5.60
N ARG A 48 6.90 -6.75 -4.66
CA ARG A 48 6.13 -7.95 -4.98
C ARG A 48 4.89 -7.62 -5.82
N ALA A 49 4.14 -6.59 -5.46
CA ALA A 49 2.99 -6.13 -6.25
C ALA A 49 3.40 -5.81 -7.70
N ARG A 50 4.54 -5.12 -7.89
CA ARG A 50 5.07 -4.85 -9.24
C ARG A 50 5.41 -6.12 -10.01
N ALA A 51 6.03 -7.11 -9.37
CA ALA A 51 6.33 -8.38 -10.02
C ALA A 51 5.05 -9.12 -10.42
N GLU A 52 4.03 -9.13 -9.56
CA GLU A 52 2.73 -9.73 -9.85
C GLU A 52 2.00 -9.00 -11.00
N ASP A 53 2.08 -7.67 -11.05
CA ASP A 53 1.54 -6.86 -12.16
C ASP A 53 2.25 -7.18 -13.48
N LEU A 54 3.57 -7.35 -13.46
CA LEU A 54 4.35 -7.73 -14.64
C LEU A 54 3.95 -9.11 -15.18
N ILE A 55 3.79 -10.09 -14.29
CA ILE A 55 3.35 -11.45 -14.66
C ILE A 55 1.92 -11.44 -15.21
N ARG A 56 1.05 -10.56 -14.72
CA ARG A 56 -0.33 -10.45 -15.22
C ARG A 56 -0.41 -9.82 -16.60
N ALA A 57 0.56 -8.97 -16.95
CA ALA A 57 0.59 -8.26 -18.23
C ALA A 57 1.27 -9.07 -19.35
N SER A 58 1.97 -10.15 -19.03
CA SER A 58 2.52 -11.13 -19.98
C SER A 58 1.51 -12.21 -20.36
#